data_AF-W4FN86-F1
#
_entry.id   AF-W4FN86-F1
#
_cell.length_a   1.000
_cell.length_b   1.000
_cell.length_c   1.000
_cell.angle_alpha   90.00
_cell.angle_beta   90.00
_cell.angle_gamma   90.00
#
_symmetry.space_group_name_H-M   'P 1'
#
loop_
_entity.id
_entity.type
_entity.pdbx_description
1 polymer ?
#
loop_
_entity_poly.entity_id
_entity_poly.type
_entity_poly.pdbx_seq_one_letter_code
_entity_poly.pdbx_strand_id
1 'polypeptide(L)'
;MTTPVAAIVDLQERLAKLAPKLALQPMPKIAVAKGKHGTKTSSALRGVDLLLALCATDDQREQVVELVEKYNPSELELALTGAFDAKTNKFNLTKAVFLTDDQLVVHRFVELIELQLEDPESAAGSVALLLTENGHSAADTHVAEECLTIAYALQTLLRAFPSIPLAIQGLAVEIDDATNIVDVFGPLFFAPKKAKISDKKHTMEASHTPKKRKNRV
;
A
#
# COMPACT_ATOMS: atom_id res chain seq x y z
N MET A 1 5.89 24.84 -16.16
CA MET A 1 6.67 23.58 -16.12
C MET A 1 6.03 22.67 -15.10
N THR A 2 5.65 21.46 -15.50
CA THR A 2 5.10 20.43 -14.60
C THR A 2 6.25 19.81 -13.82
N THR A 3 6.16 19.75 -12.49
CA THR A 3 7.19 19.06 -11.68
C THR A 3 7.00 17.54 -11.78
N PRO A 4 8.04 16.73 -11.54
CA PRO A 4 7.89 15.26 -11.52
C PRO A 4 6.82 14.78 -10.54
N VAL A 5 6.72 15.43 -9.37
CA VAL A 5 5.69 15.13 -8.37
C VAL A 5 4.29 15.46 -8.89
N ALA A 6 4.11 16.59 -9.58
CA ALA A 6 2.82 16.93 -10.18
C ALA A 6 2.40 15.94 -11.28
N ALA A 7 3.37 15.43 -12.07
CA ALA A 7 3.10 14.39 -13.07
C ALA A 7 2.69 13.06 -12.42
N ILE A 8 3.30 12.67 -11.30
CA ILE A 8 2.91 11.46 -10.54
C ILE A 8 1.46 11.58 -10.05
N VAL A 9 1.08 12.73 -9.49
CA VAL A 9 -0.28 12.97 -9.02
C VAL A 9 -1.28 12.90 -10.17
N ASP A 10 -1.01 13.55 -11.31
CA ASP A 10 -1.87 13.50 -12.49
C ASP A 10 -2.08 12.06 -13.00
N LEU A 11 -0.99 11.29 -13.12
CA LEU A 11 -1.07 9.89 -13.56
C LEU A 11 -1.85 9.02 -12.58
N GLN A 12 -1.67 9.20 -11.26
CA GLN A 12 -2.44 8.50 -10.25
C GLN A 12 -3.94 8.82 -10.35
N GLU A 13 -4.30 10.09 -10.52
CA GLU A 13 -5.70 10.50 -10.66
C GLU A 13 -6.36 9.95 -11.93
N ARG A 14 -5.63 9.94 -13.05
CA ARG A 14 -6.11 9.35 -14.30
C ARG A 14 -6.28 7.85 -14.18
N LEU A 15 -5.29 7.14 -13.62
CA LEU A 15 -5.37 5.70 -13.42
C LEU A 15 -6.54 5.32 -12.51
N ALA A 16 -6.75 6.05 -11.42
CA ALA A 16 -7.87 5.82 -10.51
C ALA A 16 -9.25 6.05 -11.15
N LYS A 17 -9.34 6.90 -12.18
CA LYS A 17 -10.58 7.09 -12.95
C LYS A 17 -10.83 5.95 -13.94
N LEU A 18 -9.78 5.45 -14.58
CA LEU A 18 -9.90 4.38 -15.58
C LEU A 18 -10.03 3.00 -14.94
N ALA A 19 -9.35 2.75 -13.82
CA ALA A 19 -9.32 1.46 -13.11
C ALA A 19 -9.69 1.61 -11.61
N PRO A 20 -10.93 2.03 -11.28
CA PRO A 20 -11.33 2.34 -9.90
C PRO A 20 -11.49 1.12 -8.98
N LYS A 21 -11.61 -0.11 -9.51
CA LYS A 21 -11.87 -1.33 -8.74
C LYS A 21 -10.70 -2.31 -8.76
N LEU A 22 -10.38 -2.85 -9.94
CA LEU A 22 -9.22 -3.72 -10.13
C LEU A 22 -8.04 -2.86 -10.54
N ALA A 23 -7.31 -2.39 -9.53
CA ALA A 23 -6.23 -1.44 -9.71
C ALA A 23 -4.95 -2.14 -10.20
N LEU A 24 -4.39 -1.63 -11.30
CA LEU A 24 -2.99 -1.85 -11.64
C LEU A 24 -2.13 -1.18 -10.56
N GLN A 25 -1.11 -1.87 -10.04
CA GLN A 25 -0.35 -1.38 -8.89
C GLN A 25 1.11 -1.04 -9.25
N PRO A 26 1.37 0.21 -9.66
CA PRO A 26 2.71 0.78 -9.65
C PRO A 26 3.31 0.79 -8.24
N MET A 27 4.55 0.33 -8.13
CA MET A 27 5.32 0.18 -6.90
C MET A 27 6.74 0.76 -7.05
N PRO A 28 7.19 1.61 -6.12
CA PRO A 28 8.53 2.18 -6.15
C PRO A 28 9.61 1.13 -5.84
N LYS A 29 10.86 1.57 -5.87
CA LYS A 29 11.95 0.87 -5.19
C LYS A 29 11.73 1.03 -3.68
N ILE A 30 11.35 -0.06 -3.03
CA ILE A 30 11.15 -0.09 -1.58
C ILE A 30 12.51 -0.30 -0.92
N ALA A 31 12.91 0.63 -0.05
CA ALA A 31 14.00 0.37 0.88
C ALA A 31 13.45 -0.45 2.04
N VAL A 32 13.97 -1.66 2.18
CA VAL A 32 13.74 -2.48 3.37
C VAL A 32 14.99 -2.38 4.24
N ALA A 33 14.81 -2.18 5.55
CA ALA A 33 15.92 -2.25 6.49
C ALA A 33 16.58 -3.62 6.35
N LYS A 34 17.93 -3.67 6.29
CA LYS A 34 18.66 -4.94 6.28
C LYS A 34 18.33 -5.69 7.57
N GLY A 35 17.38 -6.62 7.52
CA GLY A 35 17.13 -7.55 8.62
C GLY A 35 18.39 -8.38 8.90
N LYS A 36 18.50 -8.92 10.12
CA LYS A 36 19.54 -9.91 10.49
C LYS A 36 19.56 -11.12 9.55
N HIS A 37 18.43 -11.40 8.91
CA HIS A 37 18.29 -12.36 7.82
C HIS A 37 18.39 -11.60 6.49
N GLY A 38 19.57 -11.64 5.89
CA GLY A 38 19.87 -10.90 4.66
C GLY A 38 18.91 -11.23 3.52
N THR A 39 17.84 -10.46 3.39
CA THR A 39 16.99 -10.47 2.21
C THR A 39 17.74 -9.72 1.12
N LYS A 40 18.26 -10.48 0.15
CA LYS A 40 18.70 -9.92 -1.12
C LYS A 40 17.53 -9.12 -1.68
N THR A 41 17.73 -7.82 -1.89
CA THR A 41 16.79 -6.95 -2.59
C THR A 41 16.61 -7.48 -4.00
N SER A 42 15.64 -8.37 -4.21
CA SER A 42 15.14 -8.71 -5.54
C SER A 42 13.95 -7.82 -5.86
N SER A 43 13.75 -7.60 -7.15
CA SER A 43 13.10 -6.44 -7.77
C SER A 43 11.59 -6.32 -7.64
N ALA A 44 10.92 -7.13 -6.80
CA ALA A 44 9.46 -7.05 -6.63
C ALA A 44 8.94 -7.68 -5.32
N LEU A 45 9.27 -7.11 -4.16
CA LEU A 45 8.48 -7.42 -2.95
C LEU A 45 7.02 -7.01 -3.16
N ARG A 46 6.10 -7.95 -2.99
CA ARG A 46 4.65 -7.79 -3.21
C ARG A 46 3.89 -8.60 -2.16
N GLY A 47 2.60 -8.32 -2.00
CA GLY A 47 1.70 -9.14 -1.17
C GLY A 47 2.26 -9.44 0.22
N VAL A 48 2.21 -10.72 0.61
CA VAL A 48 2.72 -11.21 1.90
C VAL A 48 4.23 -10.98 2.03
N ASP A 49 5.01 -11.21 0.97
CA ASP A 49 6.47 -11.04 1.00
C ASP A 49 6.89 -9.62 1.37
N LEU A 50 6.13 -8.62 0.95
CA LEU A 50 6.37 -7.24 1.35
C LEU A 50 6.16 -7.04 2.86
N LEU A 51 5.07 -7.56 3.43
CA LEU A 51 4.80 -7.45 4.86
C LEU A 51 5.87 -8.20 5.67
N LEU A 52 6.24 -9.41 5.26
CA LEU A 52 7.30 -10.20 5.88
C LEU A 52 8.67 -9.52 5.80
N ALA A 53 8.97 -8.87 4.67
CA ALA A 53 10.24 -8.15 4.53
C ALA A 53 10.35 -6.98 5.52
N LEU A 54 9.24 -6.37 5.91
CA LEU A 54 9.20 -5.26 6.86
C LEU A 54 9.36 -5.69 8.33
N CYS A 55 9.17 -6.97 8.66
CA CYS A 55 9.33 -7.49 10.02
C CYS A 55 10.80 -7.58 10.45
N ALA A 56 11.07 -7.22 11.71
CA ALA A 56 12.38 -7.26 12.33
C ALA A 56 12.71 -8.62 12.97
N THR A 57 11.71 -9.35 13.47
CA THR A 57 11.86 -10.65 14.15
C THR A 57 11.04 -11.77 13.49
N ASP A 58 11.33 -13.03 13.85
CA ASP A 58 10.57 -14.19 13.36
C ASP A 58 9.16 -14.25 13.98
N ASP A 59 9.01 -13.96 15.27
CA ASP A 59 7.70 -13.83 15.92
C ASP A 59 6.78 -12.83 15.19
N GLN A 60 7.36 -11.72 14.71
CA GLN A 60 6.64 -10.74 13.91
C GLN A 60 6.22 -11.30 12.54
N ARG A 61 7.04 -12.15 11.91
CA ARG A 61 6.71 -12.83 10.64
C ARG A 61 5.57 -13.83 10.83
N GLU A 62 5.58 -14.60 11.92
CA GLU A 62 4.48 -15.51 12.28
C GLU A 62 3.17 -14.75 12.47
N GLN A 63 3.21 -13.62 13.19
CA GLN A 63 2.03 -12.74 13.33
C GLN A 63 1.49 -12.21 12.00
N VAL A 64 2.36 -11.94 11.01
CA VAL A 64 1.90 -11.57 9.66
C VAL A 64 1.13 -12.73 9.02
N VAL A 65 1.66 -13.95 9.08
CA VAL A 65 1.00 -15.12 8.49
C VAL A 65 -0.37 -15.34 9.12
N GLU A 66 -0.46 -15.34 10.45
CA GLU A 66 -1.73 -15.45 11.18
C GLU A 66 -2.71 -14.33 10.82
N LEU A 67 -2.21 -13.10 10.66
CA LEU A 67 -3.03 -11.95 10.27
C LEU A 67 -3.60 -12.14 8.87
N VAL A 68 -2.79 -12.58 7.91
CA VAL A 68 -3.23 -12.83 6.53
C VAL A 68 -4.27 -13.95 6.49
N GLU A 69 -4.01 -15.09 7.14
CA GLU A 69 -4.93 -16.23 7.22
C GLU A 69 -6.26 -15.83 7.85
N LYS A 70 -6.24 -15.07 8.94
CA LYS A 70 -7.45 -14.60 9.63
C LYS A 70 -8.37 -13.77 8.74
N TYR A 71 -7.81 -12.97 7.83
CA TYR A 71 -8.57 -12.06 6.97
C TYR A 71 -8.78 -12.57 5.55
N ASN A 72 -8.17 -13.69 5.15
CA ASN A 72 -8.35 -14.29 3.84
C ASN A 72 -9.61 -15.17 3.82
N PRO A 73 -10.70 -14.73 3.16
CA PRO A 73 -11.96 -15.45 3.24
C PRO A 73 -12.02 -16.69 2.33
N SER A 74 -11.07 -16.89 1.39
CA SER A 74 -11.26 -17.83 0.27
C SER A 74 -9.97 -18.32 -0.39
N GLU A 75 -8.89 -18.56 0.37
CA GLU A 75 -7.59 -19.04 -0.17
C GLU A 75 -7.07 -18.21 -1.36
N LEU A 76 -7.38 -16.90 -1.37
CA LEU A 76 -6.97 -15.98 -2.42
C LEU A 76 -5.57 -15.41 -2.14
N GLU A 77 -4.93 -14.88 -3.18
CA GLU A 77 -3.62 -14.26 -3.05
C GLU A 77 -3.71 -12.86 -2.45
N LEU A 78 -2.88 -12.58 -1.45
CA LEU A 78 -2.79 -11.25 -0.87
C LEU A 78 -2.08 -10.29 -1.83
N ALA A 79 -2.75 -9.20 -2.14
CA ALA A 79 -2.19 -8.04 -2.81
C ALA A 79 -2.37 -6.78 -1.96
N LEU A 80 -1.54 -5.78 -2.22
CA LEU A 80 -1.52 -4.52 -1.47
C LEU A 80 -1.72 -3.37 -2.44
N THR A 81 -2.72 -2.55 -2.16
CA THR A 81 -2.90 -1.27 -2.87
C THR A 81 -2.12 -0.17 -2.18
N GLY A 82 -1.59 0.76 -2.97
CA GLY A 82 -0.90 1.93 -2.46
C GLY A 82 -0.71 3.02 -3.49
N ALA A 83 -0.35 4.21 -3.02
CA ALA A 83 -0.17 5.38 -3.86
C ALA A 83 0.92 6.30 -3.28
N PHE A 84 1.58 7.08 -4.13
CA PHE A 84 2.48 8.11 -3.66
C PHE A 84 1.70 9.30 -3.11
N ASP A 85 2.07 9.74 -1.91
CA ASP A 85 1.56 10.93 -1.26
C ASP A 85 2.55 12.09 -1.46
N ALA A 86 2.18 13.03 -2.33
CA ALA A 86 2.97 14.21 -2.65
C ALA A 86 3.17 15.16 -1.45
N LYS A 87 2.33 15.10 -0.40
CA LYS A 87 2.48 15.96 0.78
C LYS A 87 3.58 15.44 1.70
N THR A 88 3.65 14.12 1.87
CA THR A 88 4.61 13.47 2.78
C THR A 88 5.83 12.92 2.05
N ASN A 89 5.83 12.88 0.71
CA ASN A 89 6.83 12.24 -0.13
C ASN A 89 7.07 10.76 0.24
N LYS A 90 5.98 10.07 0.59
CA LYS A 90 5.99 8.66 0.96
C LYS A 90 5.12 7.86 0.02
N PHE A 91 5.46 6.59 -0.15
CA PHE A 91 4.56 5.65 -0.80
C PHE A 91 3.69 5.00 0.27
N ASN A 92 2.40 5.31 0.23
CA ASN A 92 1.46 4.92 1.26
C ASN A 92 0.70 3.66 0.84
N LEU A 93 0.88 2.57 1.58
CA LEU A 93 0.05 1.38 1.46
C LEU A 93 -1.30 1.65 2.13
N THR A 94 -2.37 1.43 1.38
CA THR A 94 -3.72 1.87 1.74
C THR A 94 -4.68 0.73 2.04
N LYS A 95 -4.47 -0.45 1.45
CA LYS A 95 -5.41 -1.56 1.64
C LYS A 95 -4.80 -2.89 1.23
N ALA A 96 -5.07 -3.92 2.02
CA ALA A 96 -4.96 -5.32 1.61
C ALA A 96 -6.18 -5.74 0.80
N VAL A 97 -5.94 -6.35 -0.35
CA VAL A 97 -6.97 -6.94 -1.21
C VAL A 97 -6.61 -8.39 -1.46
N PHE A 98 -7.63 -9.24 -1.57
CA PHE A 98 -7.46 -10.65 -1.85
C PHE A 98 -7.96 -10.90 -3.27
N LEU A 99 -7.09 -11.39 -4.12
CA LEU A 99 -7.30 -11.48 -5.57
C LEU A 99 -7.19 -12.94 -6.03
N THR A 100 -7.94 -13.30 -7.07
CA THR A 100 -7.70 -14.54 -7.81
C THR A 100 -6.39 -14.43 -8.60
N ASP A 101 -5.86 -15.54 -9.10
CA ASP A 101 -4.66 -15.55 -9.95
C ASP A 101 -4.82 -14.62 -11.17
N ASP A 102 -5.96 -14.66 -11.85
CA ASP A 102 -6.23 -13.80 -13.01
C ASP A 102 -6.26 -12.31 -12.64
N GLN A 103 -6.87 -11.97 -11.49
CA GLN A 103 -6.89 -10.60 -10.98
C GLN A 103 -5.49 -10.15 -10.54
N LEU A 104 -4.69 -11.08 -10.02
CA LEU A 104 -3.33 -10.82 -9.57
C LEU A 104 -2.42 -10.47 -10.75
N VAL A 105 -2.57 -11.13 -11.91
CA VAL A 105 -1.87 -10.77 -13.16
C VAL A 105 -2.16 -9.31 -13.56
N VAL A 106 -3.43 -8.89 -13.49
CA VAL A 106 -3.82 -7.49 -13.77
C VAL A 106 -3.22 -6.53 -12.76
N HIS A 107 -3.30 -6.86 -11.46
CA HIS A 107 -2.75 -6.05 -10.39
C HIS A 107 -1.23 -5.88 -10.54
N ARG A 108 -0.53 -6.96 -10.90
CA ARG A 108 0.90 -7.01 -11.21
C ARG A 108 1.15 -6.69 -12.68
N PHE A 109 0.62 -5.55 -13.14
CA PHE A 109 0.54 -5.16 -14.54
C PHE A 109 1.81 -5.31 -15.40
N VAL A 110 3.01 -5.32 -14.80
CA VAL A 110 4.26 -5.61 -15.53
C VAL A 110 4.23 -7.03 -16.10
N GLU A 111 3.77 -8.01 -15.32
CA GLU A 111 3.57 -9.40 -15.74
C GLU A 111 2.52 -9.48 -16.86
N LEU A 112 1.45 -8.66 -16.77
CA LEU A 112 0.46 -8.55 -17.85
C LEU A 112 1.02 -7.94 -19.14
N ILE A 113 1.91 -6.94 -19.05
CA ILE A 113 2.58 -6.37 -20.22
C ILE A 113 3.51 -7.41 -20.85
N GLU A 114 4.30 -8.12 -20.04
CA GLU A 114 5.17 -9.19 -20.50
C GLU A 114 4.35 -10.30 -21.19
N LEU A 115 3.26 -10.74 -20.57
CA LEU A 115 2.35 -11.73 -21.16
C LEU A 115 1.75 -11.25 -22.48
N GLN A 116 1.35 -9.98 -22.61
CA GLN A 116 0.84 -9.43 -23.87
C GLN A 116 1.90 -9.41 -24.99
N LEU A 117 3.18 -9.30 -24.65
CA LEU A 117 4.27 -9.32 -25.64
C LEU A 117 4.67 -10.74 -26.03
N GLU A 118 4.61 -11.68 -25.09
CA GLU A 118 5.01 -13.07 -25.27
C GLU A 118 3.89 -13.94 -25.87
N ASP A 119 2.67 -13.82 -25.33
CA ASP A 119 1.49 -14.59 -25.72
C ASP A 119 0.20 -13.74 -25.60
N PRO A 120 -0.14 -12.97 -26.66
CA PRO A 120 -1.33 -12.13 -26.68
C PRO A 120 -2.65 -12.89 -26.51
N GLU A 121 -2.71 -14.16 -26.94
CA GLU A 121 -3.93 -14.97 -26.85
C GLU A 121 -4.23 -15.31 -25.39
N SER A 122 -3.20 -15.71 -24.63
CA SER A 122 -3.30 -15.95 -23.19
C SER A 122 -3.58 -14.67 -22.40
N ALA A 123 -3.04 -13.52 -22.84
CA ALA A 123 -3.27 -12.23 -22.18
C ALA A 123 -4.69 -11.68 -22.33
N ALA A 124 -5.43 -12.11 -23.38
CA ALA A 124 -6.73 -11.55 -23.73
C ALA A 124 -7.75 -11.64 -22.58
N GLY A 125 -7.71 -12.74 -21.81
CA GLY A 125 -8.55 -12.94 -20.63
C GLY A 125 -8.29 -11.89 -19.55
N SER A 126 -7.03 -11.65 -19.21
CA SER A 126 -6.64 -10.65 -18.20
C SER A 126 -6.92 -9.21 -18.65
N VAL A 127 -6.78 -8.91 -19.94
CA VAL A 127 -7.15 -7.59 -20.49
C VAL A 127 -8.66 -7.37 -20.42
N ALA A 128 -9.45 -8.38 -20.79
CA ALA A 128 -10.91 -8.33 -20.65
C ALA A 128 -11.33 -8.20 -19.17
N LEU A 129 -10.63 -8.89 -18.27
CA LEU A 129 -10.86 -8.79 -16.83
C LEU A 129 -10.57 -7.38 -16.32
N LEU A 130 -9.43 -6.78 -16.71
CA LEU A 130 -9.08 -5.39 -16.38
C LEU A 130 -10.20 -4.43 -16.79
N LEU A 131 -10.76 -4.57 -17.99
CA LEU A 131 -11.82 -3.70 -18.49
C LEU A 131 -13.14 -3.92 -17.73
N THR A 132 -13.59 -5.17 -17.65
CA THR A 132 -14.93 -5.51 -17.15
C THR A 132 -15.08 -5.30 -15.65
N GLU A 133 -14.07 -5.63 -14.84
CA GLU A 133 -14.04 -5.34 -13.40
C GLU A 133 -14.12 -3.83 -13.12
N ASN A 134 -13.53 -3.03 -14.01
CA ASN A 134 -13.52 -1.58 -13.90
C ASN A 134 -14.72 -0.89 -14.60
N GLY A 135 -15.66 -1.66 -15.15
CA GLY A 135 -16.92 -1.16 -15.70
C GLY A 135 -16.88 -0.73 -17.17
N HIS A 136 -15.82 -1.12 -17.90
CA HIS A 136 -15.70 -0.90 -19.35
C HIS A 136 -16.17 -2.13 -20.13
N SER A 137 -16.41 -1.96 -21.44
CA SER A 137 -16.63 -3.11 -22.32
C SER A 137 -15.32 -3.85 -22.55
N ALA A 138 -15.36 -5.18 -22.66
CA ALA A 138 -14.18 -5.96 -23.07
C ALA A 138 -13.67 -5.59 -24.48
N ALA A 139 -14.50 -4.94 -25.30
CA ALA A 139 -14.12 -4.44 -26.62
C ALA A 139 -13.36 -3.10 -26.57
N ASP A 140 -13.33 -2.41 -25.42
CA ASP A 140 -12.68 -1.11 -25.26
C ASP A 140 -11.16 -1.25 -25.04
N THR A 141 -10.48 -1.98 -25.92
CA THR A 141 -9.05 -2.32 -25.75
C THR A 141 -8.14 -1.09 -25.63
N HIS A 142 -8.50 0.02 -26.28
CA HIS A 142 -7.82 1.30 -26.15
C HIS A 142 -7.79 1.83 -24.70
N VAL A 143 -8.81 1.55 -23.88
CA VAL A 143 -8.84 1.92 -22.46
C VAL A 143 -7.83 1.08 -21.67
N ALA A 144 -7.69 -0.21 -22.00
CA ALA A 144 -6.69 -1.07 -21.38
C ALA A 144 -5.27 -0.61 -21.74
N GLU A 145 -5.03 -0.25 -23.01
CA GLU A 145 -3.76 0.32 -23.46
C GLU A 145 -3.42 1.62 -22.72
N GLU A 146 -4.41 2.51 -22.52
CA GLU A 146 -4.22 3.74 -21.75
C GLU A 146 -3.89 3.44 -20.28
N CYS A 147 -4.63 2.53 -19.64
CA CYS A 147 -4.37 2.06 -18.28
C CYS A 147 -2.94 1.56 -18.10
N LEU A 148 -2.49 0.66 -18.99
CA LEU A 148 -1.17 0.05 -18.94
C LEU A 148 -0.06 1.09 -19.20
N THR A 149 -0.28 2.00 -20.15
CA THR A 149 0.64 3.09 -20.46
C THR A 149 0.81 4.03 -19.25
N ILE A 150 -0.29 4.43 -18.62
CA ILE A 150 -0.27 5.27 -17.42
C ILE A 150 0.42 4.54 -16.26
N ALA A 151 0.07 3.28 -16.01
CA ALA A 151 0.66 2.47 -14.95
C ALA A 151 2.17 2.31 -15.14
N TYR A 152 2.62 2.06 -16.37
CA TYR A 152 4.04 1.93 -16.71
C TYR A 152 4.80 3.26 -16.55
N ALA A 153 4.21 4.38 -17.00
CA ALA A 153 4.78 5.70 -16.81
C ALA A 153 4.91 6.06 -15.32
N LEU A 154 3.86 5.79 -14.54
CA LEU A 154 3.84 6.01 -13.09
C LEU A 154 4.91 5.15 -12.39
N GLN A 155 5.01 3.87 -12.74
CA GLN A 155 6.03 2.96 -12.23
C GLN A 155 7.45 3.46 -12.52
N THR A 156 7.67 3.96 -13.74
CA THR A 156 8.95 4.50 -14.17
C THR A 156 9.33 5.73 -13.33
N LEU A 157 8.40 6.66 -13.14
CA LEU A 157 8.62 7.84 -12.29
C LEU A 157 8.88 7.47 -10.83
N LEU A 158 8.09 6.56 -10.25
CA LEU A 158 8.27 6.11 -8.87
C LEU A 158 9.62 5.41 -8.65
N ARG A 159 10.11 4.65 -9.63
CA ARG A 159 11.40 3.96 -9.55
C ARG A 159 12.60 4.84 -9.91
N ALA A 160 12.36 6.04 -10.45
CA ALA A 160 13.41 7.04 -10.68
C ALA A 160 13.91 7.66 -9.35
N PHE A 161 13.09 7.65 -8.30
CA PHE A 161 13.54 8.01 -6.95
C PHE A 161 14.58 6.99 -6.45
N PRO A 162 15.65 7.43 -5.75
CA PRO A 162 16.64 6.53 -5.18
C PRO A 162 16.01 5.48 -4.24
N SER A 163 15.12 5.95 -3.37
CA SER A 163 14.18 5.14 -2.59
C SER A 163 13.06 6.04 -2.07
N ILE A 164 11.83 5.52 -2.02
CA ILE A 164 10.69 6.22 -1.42
C ILE A 164 10.37 5.54 -0.07
N PRO A 165 10.36 6.29 1.05
CA PRO A 165 9.95 5.74 2.33
C PRO A 165 8.50 5.23 2.29
N LEU A 166 8.23 4.14 2.99
CA LEU A 166 6.88 3.58 3.10
C LEU A 166 6.09 4.24 4.23
N ALA A 167 4.79 4.37 3.98
CA ALA A 167 3.78 4.64 4.98
C ALA A 167 2.68 3.58 4.90
N ILE A 168 1.97 3.35 5.99
CA ILE A 168 0.76 2.52 6.04
C ILE A 168 -0.36 3.37 6.61
N GLN A 169 -1.45 3.53 5.86
CA GLN A 169 -2.58 4.42 6.24
C GLN A 169 -2.12 5.84 6.64
N GLY A 170 -1.09 6.37 5.98
CA GLY A 170 -0.52 7.70 6.23
C GLY A 170 0.46 7.78 7.40
N LEU A 171 0.67 6.69 8.14
CA LEU A 171 1.64 6.62 9.23
C LEU A 171 2.98 6.10 8.70
N ALA A 172 4.08 6.76 9.10
CA ALA A 172 5.42 6.31 8.77
C ALA A 172 5.65 4.89 9.32
N VAL A 173 6.22 4.00 8.51
CA VAL A 173 6.58 2.66 8.96
C VAL A 173 8.00 2.69 9.50
N GLU A 174 8.13 2.59 10.81
CA GLU A 174 9.39 2.29 11.50
C GLU A 174 9.12 1.06 12.37
N ILE A 175 9.52 -0.12 11.88
CA ILE A 175 9.34 -1.39 12.58
C ILE A 175 10.68 -1.78 13.21
N ASP A 176 10.65 -1.96 14.52
CA ASP A 176 11.73 -2.51 15.33
C ASP A 176 11.26 -3.78 16.07
N ASP A 177 12.17 -4.39 16.86
CA ASP A 177 11.90 -5.62 17.61
C ASP A 177 10.77 -5.46 18.66
N ALA A 178 10.43 -4.23 19.07
CA ALA A 178 9.39 -3.93 20.05
C ALA A 178 8.03 -3.57 19.41
N THR A 179 7.99 -3.44 18.08
CA THR A 179 6.82 -3.00 17.34
C THR A 179 5.75 -4.10 17.31
N ASN A 180 4.50 -3.74 17.66
CA ASN A 180 3.35 -4.63 17.49
C ASN A 180 2.88 -4.62 16.03
N ILE A 181 3.16 -5.70 15.31
CA ILE A 181 2.86 -5.82 13.87
C ILE A 181 1.35 -5.81 13.60
N VAL A 182 0.54 -6.36 14.49
CA VAL A 182 -0.92 -6.38 14.34
C VAL A 182 -1.49 -4.96 14.35
N ASP A 183 -0.93 -4.07 15.17
CA ASP A 183 -1.35 -2.66 15.23
C ASP A 183 -0.94 -1.88 13.97
N VAL A 184 0.22 -2.21 13.38
CA VAL A 184 0.75 -1.54 12.19
C VAL A 184 0.08 -2.05 10.91
N PHE A 185 -0.04 -3.36 10.73
CA PHE A 185 -0.56 -3.96 9.49
C PHE A 185 -2.06 -4.24 9.52
N GLY A 186 -2.66 -4.45 10.69
CA GLY A 186 -4.10 -4.66 10.83
C GLY A 186 -4.94 -3.65 10.04
N PRO A 187 -4.66 -2.34 10.13
CA PRO A 187 -5.38 -1.31 9.36
C PRO A 187 -5.36 -1.46 7.82
N LEU A 188 -4.53 -2.34 7.25
CA LEU A 188 -4.60 -2.67 5.82
C LEU A 188 -5.79 -3.59 5.50
N PHE A 189 -6.14 -4.51 6.41
CA PHE A 189 -7.16 -5.55 6.20
C PHE A 189 -8.58 -5.09 6.47
N PHE A 190 -8.75 -3.98 7.18
CA PHE A 190 -10.05 -3.37 7.44
C PHE A 190 -9.98 -1.88 7.18
N ALA A 191 -11.01 -1.33 6.52
CA ALA A 191 -11.07 0.10 6.24
C ALA A 191 -10.84 0.88 7.53
N PRO A 192 -9.99 1.93 7.54
CA PRO A 192 -9.70 2.67 8.75
C PRO A 192 -11.01 3.17 9.33
N LYS A 193 -11.36 2.69 10.54
CA LYS A 193 -12.33 3.41 11.37
C LYS A 193 -11.75 4.80 11.50
N LYS A 194 -12.42 5.82 10.92
CA LYS A 194 -12.02 7.23 11.03
C LYS A 194 -11.46 7.45 12.43
N ALA A 195 -10.17 7.72 12.53
CA ALA A 195 -9.53 7.90 13.82
C ALA A 195 -10.31 8.99 14.56
N LYS A 196 -10.94 8.63 15.68
CA LYS A 196 -11.33 9.63 16.65
C LYS A 196 -10.02 10.23 17.12
N ILE A 197 -9.84 11.53 16.87
CA ILE A 197 -8.79 12.32 17.50
C ILE A 197 -8.93 12.06 19.01
N SER A 198 -8.02 11.27 19.56
CA SER A 198 -7.92 11.09 20.99
C SER A 198 -7.27 12.35 21.54
N ASP A 199 -8.10 13.31 21.95
CA ASP A 199 -7.70 14.36 22.86
C ASP A 199 -7.30 13.72 24.20
N LYS A 200 -6.06 13.24 24.29
CA LYS A 200 -5.39 13.00 25.56
C LYS A 200 -4.17 13.91 25.61
N LYS A 201 -4.44 15.18 25.91
CA LYS A 201 -3.47 16.01 26.63
C LYS A 201 -3.13 15.30 27.94
N HIS A 202 -1.97 14.65 28.00
CA HIS A 202 -1.28 14.42 29.25
C HIS A 202 -0.76 15.77 29.76
N THR A 203 -1.61 16.53 30.45
CA THR A 203 -1.14 17.54 31.39
C THR A 203 -0.93 16.85 32.72
N MET A 204 0.32 16.50 33.01
CA MET A 204 0.77 16.39 34.39
C MET A 204 0.73 17.79 34.99
N GLU A 205 -0.22 18.06 35.89
CA GLU A 205 -0.09 19.18 36.83
C GLU A 205 -0.05 18.62 38.24
N ALA A 206 1.10 18.85 38.85
CA ALA A 206 1.39 18.58 40.24
C ALA A 206 0.43 19.36 41.14
N SER A 207 -0.07 18.66 42.14
CA SER A 207 -0.72 19.21 43.33
C SER A 207 0.14 20.27 43.99
N HIS A 208 -0.40 21.48 44.24
CA HIS A 208 -0.27 22.22 45.50
C HIS A 208 -0.95 23.59 45.42
N THR A 209 -1.90 23.87 46.31
CA THR A 209 -2.22 25.22 46.83
C THR A 209 -3.13 25.14 48.08
N PRO A 210 -3.18 26.16 48.95
CA PRO A 210 -2.94 25.99 50.38
C PRO A 210 -4.16 26.24 51.28
N LYS A 211 -4.03 25.80 52.54
CA LYS A 211 -5.01 25.97 53.65
C LYS A 211 -5.42 27.44 53.87
N LYS A 212 -6.73 27.72 53.82
CA LYS A 212 -7.34 29.00 54.26
C LYS A 212 -7.35 29.11 55.79
N ARG A 213 -6.72 30.16 56.31
CA ARG A 213 -6.90 30.69 57.68
C ARG A 213 -8.11 31.63 57.69
N LYS A 214 -9.11 31.38 58.55
CA LYS A 214 -10.20 32.33 58.84
C LYS A 214 -9.74 33.30 59.92
N ASN A 215 -9.81 34.60 59.62
CA ASN A 215 -9.68 35.68 60.59
C ASN A 215 -11.04 36.01 61.22
N ARG A 216 -10.92 36.49 62.45
CA ARG A 216 -11.92 36.91 63.43
C ARG A 216 -12.38 38.35 63.14
N VAL A 217 -13.69 38.60 63.21
CA VAL A 217 -14.33 39.82 63.73
C VAL A 217 -15.57 39.36 64.47
#